data_AF-A0A0H3CD71-F1
#
_entry.id   AF-A0A0H3CD71-F1
#
_cell.length_a   1.000
_cell.length_b   1.000
_cell.length_c   1.000
_cell.angle_alpha   90.00
_cell.angle_beta   90.00
_cell.angle_gamma   90.00
#
_symmetry.space_group_name_H-M   'P 1'
#
loop_
_entity.id
_entity.type
_entity.pdbx_description
1 polymer ?
#
loop_
_entity_poly.entity_id
_entity_poly.type
_entity_poly.pdbx_seq_one_letter_code
_entity_poly.pdbx_strand_id
1 'polypeptide(L)'
;MLEVLMQRRRDAAAARKLLERLLKRQPVEPELITTDGLRSYSAALADLGLERLHRPGRLRENNRAENSHLPVRQRKRPIQGFKSQTSAQRFLTTRAAVYNTFYTQRHLISRPTLRRFRAEAHHAWAKATG
;
A
#
# COMPACT_ATOMS: atom_id res chain seq x y z
N MET A 1 5.73 -1.33 -0.22
CA MET A 1 4.64 -2.11 -0.84
C MET A 1 3.34 -1.38 -0.61
N LEU A 2 2.47 -1.32 -1.62
CA LEU A 2 1.17 -0.65 -1.61
C LEU A 2 0.06 -1.70 -1.41
N GLU A 3 -0.73 -1.54 -0.35
CA GLU A 3 -1.99 -2.28 -0.15
C GLU A 3 -3.15 -1.29 -0.17
N VAL A 4 -4.26 -1.65 -0.82
CA VAL A 4 -5.45 -0.79 -0.91
C VAL A 4 -6.69 -1.60 -0.61
N LEU A 5 -7.44 -1.15 0.40
CA LEU A 5 -8.73 -1.70 0.79
C LEU A 5 -9.80 -0.61 0.66
N MET A 6 -10.80 -0.84 -0.19
CA MET A 6 -11.95 0.04 -0.32
C MET A 6 -12.93 -0.23 0.81
N GLN A 7 -13.17 0.79 1.63
CA GLN A 7 -14.14 0.75 2.71
C GLN A 7 -15.07 1.96 2.61
N ARG A 8 -16.34 1.73 2.93
CA ARG A 8 -17.40 2.76 2.88
C ARG A 8 -17.22 3.82 3.96
N ARG A 9 -16.62 3.45 5.09
CA ARG A 9 -16.32 4.33 6.24
C ARG A 9 -14.85 4.20 6.61
N ARG A 10 -14.30 5.28 7.17
CA ARG A 10 -12.96 5.30 7.80
C ARG A 10 -13.16 5.15 9.30
N ASP A 11 -13.27 3.91 9.76
CA ASP A 11 -13.44 3.55 11.17
C ASP A 11 -12.32 2.61 11.65
N ALA A 12 -12.29 2.32 12.94
CA ALA A 12 -11.25 1.48 13.55
C ALA A 12 -11.28 0.04 13.02
N ALA A 13 -12.47 -0.55 12.83
CA ALA A 13 -12.62 -1.88 12.26
C ALA A 13 -12.05 -1.95 10.83
N ALA A 14 -12.28 -0.90 10.06
CA ALA A 14 -11.74 -0.74 8.73
C ALA A 14 -10.20 -0.70 8.72
N ALA A 15 -9.61 0.14 9.59
CA ALA A 15 -8.17 0.25 9.77
C ALA A 15 -7.54 -1.07 10.23
N ARG A 16 -8.17 -1.76 11.20
CA ARG A 16 -7.72 -3.06 11.73
C ARG A 16 -7.60 -4.11 10.62
N LYS A 17 -8.64 -4.25 9.79
CA LYS A 17 -8.64 -5.21 8.67
C LYS A 17 -7.54 -4.91 7.64
N LEU A 18 -7.25 -3.63 7.39
CA LEU A 18 -6.15 -3.23 6.51
C LEU A 18 -4.80 -3.60 7.13
N LEU A 19 -4.59 -3.30 8.41
CA LEU A 19 -3.37 -3.60 9.15
C LEU A 19 -3.08 -5.10 9.21
N GLU A 20 -4.07 -5.93 9.58
CA GLU A 20 -3.93 -7.40 9.59
C GLU A 20 -3.49 -7.94 8.22
N ARG A 21 -4.10 -7.42 7.15
CA ARG A 21 -3.77 -7.83 5.78
C ARG A 21 -2.36 -7.40 5.36
N LEU A 22 -1.93 -6.22 5.79
CA LEU A 22 -0.56 -5.73 5.58
C LEU A 22 0.45 -6.61 6.31
N LEU A 23 0.24 -6.86 7.60
CA LEU A 23 1.10 -7.68 8.44
C LEU A 23 1.20 -9.12 7.91
N LYS A 24 0.09 -9.70 7.44
CA LYS A 24 0.11 -11.05 6.85
C LYS A 24 0.89 -11.13 5.52
N ARG A 25 0.93 -10.04 4.74
CA ARG A 25 1.57 -10.00 3.41
C ARG A 25 3.04 -9.61 3.47
N GLN A 26 3.46 -8.97 4.55
CA GLN A 26 4.82 -8.52 4.76
C GLN A 26 5.48 -9.49 5.74
N PRO A 27 6.40 -10.37 5.31
CA PRO A 27 7.02 -11.38 6.17
C PRO A 27 8.08 -10.78 7.13
N VAL A 28 7.98 -9.48 7.44
CA VAL A 28 8.94 -8.73 8.26
C VAL A 28 8.18 -8.19 9.46
N GLU A 29 8.71 -8.47 10.65
CA GLU A 29 8.18 -7.90 11.89
C GLU A 29 8.48 -6.39 11.93
N PRO A 30 7.45 -5.53 12.06
CA PRO A 30 7.65 -4.09 12.03
C PRO A 30 8.25 -3.60 13.36
N GLU A 31 9.35 -2.85 13.28
CA GLU A 31 9.88 -2.09 14.41
C GLU A 31 9.13 -0.75 14.63
N LEU A 32 8.47 -0.26 13.57
CA LEU A 32 7.76 1.01 13.55
C LEU A 32 6.58 0.97 12.58
N ILE A 33 5.42 1.49 12.99
CA ILE A 33 4.24 1.64 12.14
C ILE A 33 3.86 3.12 12.08
N THR A 34 4.07 3.72 10.92
CA THR A 34 3.65 5.10 10.64
C THR A 34 2.34 5.11 9.84
N THR A 35 1.31 5.74 10.39
CA THR A 35 0.00 5.93 9.72
C THR A 35 -0.32 7.41 9.56
N ASP A 36 -1.43 7.74 8.88
CA ASP A 36 -1.99 9.08 9.02
C ASP A 36 -2.44 9.32 10.48
N GLY A 37 -2.53 10.58 10.89
CA GLY A 37 -2.86 10.97 12.28
C GLY A 37 -4.31 10.71 12.69
N LEU A 38 -5.06 9.86 11.99
CA LEU A 38 -6.45 9.55 12.31
C LEU A 38 -6.54 8.60 13.51
N ARG A 39 -7.43 8.92 14.46
CA ARG A 39 -7.67 8.12 15.68
C ARG A 39 -8.07 6.67 15.41
N SER A 40 -8.66 6.39 14.24
CA SER A 40 -9.02 5.03 13.82
C SER A 40 -7.84 4.07 13.77
N TYR A 41 -6.64 4.55 13.40
CA TYR A 41 -5.44 3.72 13.37
C TYR A 41 -4.88 3.48 14.77
N SER A 42 -4.90 4.48 15.66
CA SER A 42 -4.51 4.31 17.05
C SER A 42 -5.38 3.25 17.74
N ALA A 43 -6.70 3.34 17.59
CA ALA A 43 -7.63 2.33 18.12
C ALA A 43 -7.37 0.94 17.53
N ALA A 44 -7.20 0.83 16.22
CA ALA A 44 -6.92 -0.45 15.57
C ALA A 44 -5.58 -1.07 15.99
N LEU A 45 -4.55 -0.26 16.25
CA LEU A 45 -3.24 -0.74 16.71
C LEU A 45 -3.27 -1.15 18.18
N ALA A 46 -4.05 -0.46 19.01
CA ALA A 46 -4.32 -0.88 20.38
C ALA A 46 -5.02 -2.25 20.42
N ASP A 47 -6.06 -2.46 19.60
CA ASP A 47 -6.75 -3.75 19.47
C ASP A 47 -5.84 -4.89 19.00
N LEU A 48 -4.76 -4.56 18.28
CA LEU A 48 -3.77 -5.53 17.80
C LEU A 48 -2.59 -5.71 18.77
N GLY A 49 -2.53 -4.97 19.88
CA GLY A 49 -1.40 -4.99 20.81
C GLY A 49 -0.12 -4.35 20.25
N LEU A 50 -0.23 -3.54 19.20
CA LEU A 50 0.88 -2.92 18.48
C LEU A 50 0.99 -1.40 18.71
N GLU A 51 0.25 -0.87 19.68
CA GLU A 51 0.24 0.57 20.00
C GLU A 51 1.65 1.13 20.27
N ARG A 52 2.53 0.34 20.92
CA ARG A 52 3.93 0.73 21.19
C ARG A 52 4.74 1.04 19.93
N LEU A 53 4.35 0.46 18.78
CA LEU A 53 5.00 0.65 17.49
C LEU A 53 4.42 1.84 16.73
N HIS A 54 3.29 2.40 17.20
CA HIS A 54 2.57 3.43 16.48
C HIS A 54 3.29 4.77 16.56
N ARG A 55 3.64 5.31 15.40
CA ARG A 55 3.97 6.73 15.24
C ARG A 55 2.90 7.37 14.37
N PRO A 56 1.91 8.07 14.95
CA PRO A 56 0.96 8.82 14.15
C PRO A 56 1.71 9.90 13.38
N GLY A 57 1.72 9.79 12.05
CA GLY A 57 2.53 10.63 11.19
C GLY A 57 2.07 12.09 11.25
N ARG A 58 3.01 13.01 11.56
CA ARG A 58 2.81 14.46 11.35
C ARG A 58 3.51 14.90 10.07
N LEU A 59 2.83 15.71 9.25
CA LEU A 59 3.29 16.41 8.01
C LEU A 59 4.05 15.61 6.95
N ARG A 60 5.18 14.98 7.30
CA ARG A 60 6.15 14.39 6.35
C ARG A 60 6.38 12.89 6.54
N GLU A 61 6.07 12.33 7.71
CA GLU A 61 6.42 10.95 8.07
C GLU A 61 5.64 9.92 7.25
N ASN A 62 4.39 10.23 6.90
CA ASN A 62 3.54 9.38 6.06
C ASN A 62 3.67 9.70 4.56
N ASN A 63 4.46 10.70 4.15
CA ASN A 63 4.56 11.15 2.75
C ASN A 63 4.95 10.02 1.81
N ARG A 64 5.82 9.11 2.24
CA ARG A 64 6.21 7.95 1.42
C ARG A 64 5.01 7.06 1.11
N ALA A 65 4.18 6.78 2.12
CA ALA A 65 2.96 6.03 1.94
C ALA A 65 1.99 6.80 1.04
N GLU A 66 1.73 8.07 1.34
CA GLU A 66 0.83 8.93 0.53
C GLU A 66 1.26 9.05 -0.94
N ASN A 67 2.55 9.29 -1.18
CA ASN A 67 3.11 9.40 -2.52
C ASN A 67 3.03 8.09 -3.30
N SER A 68 3.10 6.94 -2.64
CA SER A 68 2.93 5.64 -3.30
C SER A 68 1.51 5.46 -3.87
N HIS A 69 0.51 6.20 -3.37
CA HIS A 69 -0.84 6.21 -3.91
C HIS A 69 -1.02 7.17 -5.11
N LEU A 70 -0.07 8.06 -5.40
CA LEU A 70 -0.21 9.04 -6.49
C LEU A 70 -0.49 8.41 -7.86
N PRO A 71 0.22 7.35 -8.30
CA PRO A 71 -0.04 6.73 -9.60
C PRO A 71 -1.48 6.18 -9.70
N VAL A 72 -1.98 5.61 -8.61
CA VAL A 72 -3.34 5.08 -8.52
C VAL A 72 -4.36 6.23 -8.55
N ARG A 73 -4.12 7.32 -7.82
CA ARG A 73 -4.97 8.52 -7.85
C ARG A 73 -5.02 9.15 -9.23
N GLN A 74 -3.88 9.29 -9.90
CA GLN A 74 -3.79 9.84 -11.26
C GLN A 74 -4.59 9.00 -12.26
N ARG A 75 -4.51 7.68 -12.17
CA ARG A 75 -5.30 6.78 -13.04
C ARG A 75 -6.79 6.77 -12.71
N LYS A 76 -7.18 7.03 -11.45
CA LYS A 76 -8.59 7.16 -11.04
C LYS A 76 -9.22 8.48 -11.52
N ARG A 77 -8.49 9.60 -11.49
CA ARG A 77 -9.01 10.94 -11.83
C ARG A 77 -9.84 11.00 -13.13
N PRO A 78 -9.37 10.48 -14.29
CA PRO A 78 -10.16 10.54 -15.52
C PRO A 78 -11.39 9.62 -15.54
N ILE A 79 -11.45 8.62 -14.65
CA ILE A 79 -12.58 7.67 -14.57
C ILE A 79 -13.79 8.33 -13.85
N GLN A 80 -13.63 9.48 -13.20
CA GLN A 80 -14.67 10.24 -12.49
C GLN A 80 -15.54 9.44 -11.49
N GLY A 81 -15.04 8.30 -11.01
CA GLY A 81 -15.72 7.48 -10.01
C GLY A 81 -15.97 6.06 -10.49
N PHE A 82 -16.34 5.18 -9.58
CA PHE A 82 -16.68 3.79 -9.91
C PHE A 82 -18.17 3.56 -9.65
N LYS A 83 -18.82 2.81 -10.54
CA LYS A 83 -20.25 2.46 -10.42
C LYS A 83 -20.54 1.52 -9.22
N SER A 84 -19.52 0.89 -8.66
CA SER A 84 -19.64 0.01 -7.49
C SER A 84 -18.34 -0.11 -6.69
N GLN A 85 -18.44 -0.48 -5.41
CA GLN A 85 -17.27 -0.75 -4.57
C GLN A 85 -16.45 -1.93 -5.10
N THR A 86 -17.09 -2.96 -5.64
CA THR A 86 -16.42 -4.13 -6.22
C THR A 86 -15.58 -3.75 -7.44
N SER A 87 -16.11 -2.93 -8.35
CA SER A 87 -15.35 -2.45 -9.51
C SER A 87 -14.17 -1.57 -9.10
N ALA A 88 -14.36 -0.71 -8.09
CA ALA A 88 -13.27 0.07 -7.49
C ALA A 88 -12.18 -0.84 -6.89
N GLN A 89 -12.56 -1.83 -6.08
CA GLN A 89 -11.61 -2.74 -5.44
C GLN A 89 -10.83 -3.55 -6.47
N ARG A 90 -11.49 -4.07 -7.52
CA ARG A 90 -10.82 -4.78 -8.62
C ARG A 90 -9.77 -3.88 -9.28
N PHE A 91 -10.16 -2.67 -9.67
CA PHE A 91 -9.24 -1.69 -10.27
C PHE A 91 -8.03 -1.43 -9.37
N LEU A 92 -8.26 -1.16 -8.09
CA LEU A 92 -7.19 -0.86 -7.14
C LEU A 92 -6.27 -2.05 -6.90
N THR A 93 -6.83 -3.26 -6.80
CA THR A 93 -6.06 -4.49 -6.59
C THR A 93 -5.12 -4.74 -7.78
N THR A 94 -5.63 -4.63 -9.01
CA THR A 94 -4.81 -4.78 -10.22
C THR A 94 -3.73 -3.70 -10.29
N ARG A 95 -4.08 -2.43 -10.01
CA ARG A 95 -3.10 -1.33 -10.02
C ARG A 95 -2.03 -1.50 -8.94
N ALA A 96 -2.40 -1.95 -7.74
CA ALA A 96 -1.47 -2.22 -6.65
C ALA A 96 -0.53 -3.38 -6.98
N ALA A 97 -1.03 -4.46 -7.59
CA ALA A 97 -0.20 -5.59 -8.04
C ALA A 97 0.86 -5.14 -9.05
N VAL A 98 0.44 -4.43 -10.12
CA VAL A 98 1.38 -3.87 -11.11
C VAL A 98 2.39 -2.95 -10.44
N TYR A 99 1.94 -2.03 -9.59
CA TYR A 99 2.85 -1.12 -8.89
C TYR A 99 3.85 -1.88 -8.03
N ASN A 100 3.42 -2.85 -7.22
CA ASN A 100 4.30 -3.61 -6.35
C ASN A 100 5.35 -4.43 -7.12
N THR A 101 4.98 -4.99 -8.27
CA THR A 101 5.92 -5.74 -9.13
C THR A 101 7.01 -4.85 -9.73
N PHE A 102 6.66 -3.63 -10.15
CA PHE A 102 7.59 -2.76 -10.89
C PHE A 102 8.19 -1.61 -10.06
N TYR A 103 7.74 -1.40 -8.83
CA TYR A 103 8.24 -0.33 -7.98
C TYR A 103 9.60 -0.70 -7.36
N THR A 104 10.66 -0.26 -8.02
CA THR A 104 12.03 -0.31 -7.51
C THR A 104 12.46 1.09 -7.04
N GLN A 105 12.98 1.22 -5.83
CA GLN A 105 13.51 2.49 -5.31
C GLN A 105 14.83 2.85 -5.97
N ARG A 106 14.77 3.25 -7.25
CA ARG A 106 15.93 3.46 -8.13
C ARG A 106 17.01 4.42 -7.59
N HIS A 107 16.65 5.27 -6.62
CA HIS A 107 17.56 6.22 -5.99
C HIS A 107 18.39 5.59 -4.85
N LEU A 108 18.08 4.35 -4.46
CA LEU A 108 18.80 3.60 -3.41
C LEU A 108 19.66 2.46 -3.97
N ILE A 109 19.69 2.27 -5.30
CA ILE A 109 20.33 1.12 -5.93
C ILE A 109 21.16 1.51 -7.15
N SER A 110 22.18 0.71 -7.45
CA SER A 110 23.03 0.90 -8.62
C SER A 110 22.27 0.64 -9.94
N ARG A 111 22.80 1.16 -11.05
CA ARG A 111 22.23 0.89 -12.39
C ARG A 111 22.21 -0.61 -12.76
N PRO A 112 23.27 -1.40 -12.53
CA PRO A 112 23.23 -2.85 -12.73
C PRO A 112 22.14 -3.54 -11.92
N THR A 113 22.02 -3.22 -10.62
CA THR A 113 20.99 -3.77 -9.74
C THR A 113 19.58 -3.44 -10.25
N LEU A 114 19.37 -2.19 -10.69
CA LEU A 114 18.10 -1.77 -11.29
C LEU A 114 17.74 -2.59 -12.53
N ARG A 115 18.70 -2.87 -13.43
CA ARG A 115 18.45 -3.70 -14.62
C ARG A 115 18.01 -5.10 -14.24
N ARG A 116 18.69 -5.72 -13.27
CA ARG A 116 18.35 -7.04 -12.75
C ARG A 116 16.92 -7.08 -12.18
N PHE A 117 16.59 -6.17 -11.27
CA PHE A 117 15.24 -6.14 -10.68
C PHE A 117 14.15 -5.90 -11.72
N ARG A 118 14.42 -5.11 -12.77
CA ARG A 118 13.45 -4.94 -13.86
C ARG A 118 13.28 -6.22 -14.67
N ALA A 119 14.37 -6.93 -14.98
CA ALA A 119 14.28 -8.22 -15.68
C ALA A 119 13.49 -9.25 -14.86
N GLU A 120 13.77 -9.36 -13.56
CA GLU A 120 13.03 -10.23 -12.64
C GLU A 120 11.54 -9.86 -12.57
N ALA A 121 11.22 -8.56 -12.47
CA ALA A 121 9.85 -8.06 -12.48
C ALA A 121 9.11 -8.38 -13.79
N HIS A 122 9.77 -8.20 -14.95
CA HIS A 122 9.21 -8.56 -16.25
C HIS A 122 8.95 -10.06 -16.39
N HIS A 123 9.88 -10.90 -15.91
CA HIS A 123 9.71 -12.34 -15.91
C HIS A 123 8.54 -12.77 -15.01
N ALA A 124 8.45 -12.23 -13.80
CA ALA A 124 7.33 -12.49 -12.88
C ALA A 124 5.99 -12.06 -13.47
N TRP A 125 5.96 -10.92 -14.19
CA TRP A 125 4.77 -10.45 -14.89
C TRP A 125 4.37 -11.38 -16.04
N ALA A 126 5.32 -11.76 -16.90
CA ALA A 126 5.08 -12.67 -18.01
C ALA A 126 4.49 -14.01 -17.54
N LYS A 127 5.04 -14.58 -16.47
CA LYS A 127 4.52 -15.81 -15.84
C LYS A 127 3.10 -15.66 -15.29
N ALA A 128 2.70 -14.46 -14.87
CA ALA A 128 1.38 -14.21 -14.30
C ALA A 128 0.31 -13.89 -15.35
N THR A 129 0.70 -13.51 -16.57
CA THR A 129 -0.21 -13.08 -17.65
C THR A 129 -0.22 -13.98 -18.89
N GLY A 130 0.74 -14.90 -19.02
CA GLY A 130 0.77 -15.95 -20.02
C GLY A 130 0.21 -17.25 -19.46
#